data_AF-A0A1B6G4N5-F1
#
_entry.id   AF-A0A1B6G4N5-F1
#
_cell.length_a   1.000
_cell.length_b   1.000
_cell.length_c   1.000
_cell.angle_alpha   90.00
_cell.angle_beta   90.00
_cell.angle_gamma   90.00
#
_symmetry.space_group_name_H-M   'P 1'
#
loop_
_entity.id
_entity.type
_entity.pdbx_description
1 polymer ?
#
loop_
_entity_poly.entity_id
_entity_poly.type
_entity_poly.pdbx_seq_one_letter_code
_entity_poly.pdbx_strand_id
1 'polypeptide(L)'
;MEQKRHCKWKKKWCSVILSWVNSFQEDLDSFPSLSCVKDSEFLPSLIIKIYESEKREVPCFRNIDELSNTFMKDYFPECMTDFPNLESEEKNVILFSLIMYSVCIKCKIPDICNRNCNFIDSTKQIVLTRFFEKMIEIGDGRFTKQNLYEAIRSSLGALSSSRDSYSPASSSGFLKDFFNSPTVYNQKNKDNEIKRLKAALEEELNEKAELLEKNQSL
;
A
#
# COMPACT_ATOMS: atom_id res chain seq x y z
N MET A 1 -26.32 19.09 -12.43
CA MET A 1 -24.84 19.22 -12.40
C MET A 1 -24.13 18.19 -11.50
N GLU A 2 -24.83 17.54 -10.58
CA GLU A 2 -24.25 16.54 -9.66
C GLU A 2 -23.87 15.21 -10.34
N GLN A 3 -24.68 14.66 -11.25
CA GLN A 3 -24.36 13.40 -11.95
C GLN A 3 -23.02 13.44 -12.72
N LYS A 4 -22.69 14.56 -13.38
CA LYS A 4 -21.39 14.73 -14.07
C LYS A 4 -20.21 14.79 -13.09
N ARG A 5 -20.41 15.31 -11.87
CA ARG A 5 -19.38 15.30 -10.81
C ARG A 5 -19.22 13.91 -10.21
N HIS A 6 -20.32 13.16 -10.04
CA HIS A 6 -20.28 11.78 -9.54
C HIS A 6 -19.46 10.83 -10.43
N CYS A 7 -19.50 11.04 -11.75
CA CYS A 7 -18.78 10.19 -12.69
C CYS A 7 -17.24 10.44 -12.69
N LYS A 8 -16.79 11.66 -12.34
CA LYS A 8 -15.35 12.01 -12.35
C LYS A 8 -14.58 11.43 -11.18
N TRP A 9 -15.11 11.48 -9.95
CA TRP A 9 -14.42 10.91 -8.80
C TRP A 9 -14.34 9.39 -8.86
N LYS A 10 -15.43 8.75 -9.33
CA LYS A 10 -15.48 7.30 -9.56
C LYS A 10 -14.34 6.86 -10.49
N LYS A 11 -14.21 7.47 -11.67
CA LYS A 11 -13.12 7.16 -12.62
C LYS A 11 -11.72 7.33 -12.02
N LYS A 12 -11.51 8.39 -11.23
CA LYS A 12 -10.23 8.63 -10.57
C LYS A 12 -9.92 7.54 -9.55
N TRP A 13 -10.89 7.16 -8.73
CA TRP A 13 -10.73 6.03 -7.80
C TRP A 13 -10.55 4.69 -8.52
N CYS A 14 -11.26 4.44 -9.62
CA CYS A 14 -11.03 3.23 -10.42
C CYS A 14 -9.58 3.13 -10.85
N SER A 15 -9.01 4.21 -11.37
CA SER A 15 -7.60 4.26 -11.78
C SER A 15 -6.64 4.10 -10.60
N VAL A 16 -6.93 4.70 -9.45
CA VAL A 16 -6.13 4.58 -8.22
C VAL A 16 -6.11 3.13 -7.73
N ILE A 17 -7.28 2.53 -7.58
CA ILE A 17 -7.43 1.15 -7.08
C ILE A 17 -6.84 0.16 -8.06
N LEU A 18 -7.08 0.32 -9.37
CA LEU A 18 -6.52 -0.58 -10.37
C LEU A 18 -4.98 -0.54 -10.35
N SER A 19 -4.39 0.65 -10.17
CA SER A 19 -2.93 0.78 -10.02
C SER A 19 -2.41 0.11 -8.75
N TRP A 20 -3.17 0.18 -7.66
CA TRP A 20 -2.82 -0.48 -6.42
C TRP A 20 -2.90 -2.01 -6.56
N VAL A 21 -3.99 -2.54 -7.10
CA VAL A 21 -4.16 -3.98 -7.33
C VAL A 21 -3.09 -4.53 -8.28
N ASN A 22 -2.85 -3.85 -9.41
CA ASN A 22 -1.84 -4.29 -10.38
C ASN A 22 -0.42 -4.24 -9.82
N SER A 23 -0.16 -3.46 -8.76
CA SER A 23 1.17 -3.48 -8.10
C SER A 23 1.52 -4.83 -7.49
N PHE A 24 0.52 -5.70 -7.27
CA PHE A 24 0.69 -7.05 -6.71
C PHE A 24 0.86 -8.16 -7.76
N GLN A 25 0.60 -7.87 -9.03
CA GLN A 25 0.73 -8.86 -10.11
C GLN A 25 2.19 -8.91 -10.56
N GLU A 26 2.97 -9.81 -9.97
CA GLU A 26 4.36 -10.07 -10.36
C GLU A 26 4.45 -10.91 -11.64
N ASP A 27 3.56 -11.91 -11.80
CA ASP A 27 3.64 -12.93 -12.85
C ASP A 27 2.41 -12.99 -13.76
N LEU A 28 1.45 -12.08 -13.57
CA LEU A 28 0.19 -12.05 -14.33
C LEU A 28 0.06 -10.75 -15.11
N ASP A 29 -0.62 -10.83 -16.26
CA ASP A 29 -1.02 -9.65 -17.01
C ASP A 29 -1.84 -8.72 -16.13
N SER A 30 -1.49 -7.43 -16.17
CA SER A 30 -2.19 -6.37 -15.45
C SER A 30 -3.68 -6.40 -15.75
N PHE A 31 -4.53 -6.28 -14.72
CA PHE A 31 -5.97 -6.18 -14.92
C PHE A 31 -6.30 -4.95 -15.78
N PRO A 32 -7.12 -5.11 -16.84
CA PRO A 32 -7.52 -4.00 -17.70
C PRO A 32 -8.62 -3.12 -17.07
N SER A 33 -9.34 -3.64 -16.07
CA SER A 33 -10.40 -2.93 -15.37
C SER A 33 -10.70 -3.54 -14.00
N LEU A 34 -11.38 -2.79 -13.11
CA LEU A 34 -11.74 -3.27 -11.78
C LEU A 34 -12.73 -4.44 -11.78
N SER A 35 -13.56 -4.59 -12.81
CA SER A 35 -14.45 -5.75 -12.91
C SER A 35 -13.67 -7.06 -13.02
N CYS A 36 -12.49 -7.03 -13.64
CA CYS A 36 -11.61 -8.20 -13.74
C CYS A 36 -10.98 -8.61 -12.40
N VAL A 37 -11.00 -7.73 -11.39
CA VAL A 37 -10.47 -8.03 -10.05
C VAL A 37 -11.45 -8.91 -9.27
N LYS A 38 -12.75 -8.77 -9.52
CA LYS A 38 -13.82 -9.52 -8.82
C LYS A 38 -13.67 -11.04 -9.03
N ASP A 39 -13.31 -11.44 -10.24
CA ASP A 39 -13.22 -12.85 -10.64
C ASP A 39 -11.81 -13.43 -10.50
N SER A 40 -10.90 -12.69 -9.85
CA SER A 40 -9.50 -13.08 -9.73
C SER A 40 -9.17 -13.68 -8.36
N GLU A 41 -8.16 -14.55 -8.32
CA GLU A 41 -7.62 -15.10 -7.07
C GLU A 41 -6.89 -14.06 -6.21
N PHE A 42 -6.70 -12.84 -6.74
CA PHE A 42 -6.01 -11.76 -6.04
C PHE A 42 -6.59 -11.46 -4.66
N LEU A 43 -7.92 -11.31 -4.56
CA LEU A 43 -8.58 -10.93 -3.30
C LEU A 43 -8.40 -12.03 -2.23
N PRO A 44 -8.67 -13.32 -2.51
CA PRO A 44 -8.33 -14.40 -1.60
C PRO A 44 -6.85 -14.44 -1.19
N SER A 45 -5.94 -14.35 -2.15
CA SER A 45 -4.50 -14.40 -1.86
C SER A 45 -4.06 -13.24 -0.96
N LEU A 46 -4.62 -12.05 -1.14
CA LEU A 46 -4.28 -10.89 -0.31
C LEU A 46 -4.80 -11.04 1.12
N ILE A 47 -6.02 -11.56 1.31
CA ILE A 47 -6.57 -11.81 2.66
C ILE A 47 -5.71 -12.84 3.40
N ILE A 48 -5.32 -13.93 2.73
CA ILE A 48 -4.45 -14.96 3.31
C ILE A 48 -3.13 -14.34 3.78
N LYS A 49 -2.47 -13.54 2.92
CA LYS A 49 -1.22 -12.84 3.27
C LYS A 49 -1.39 -11.91 4.49
N ILE A 50 -2.55 -11.26 4.64
CA ILE A 50 -2.83 -10.43 5.81
C ILE A 50 -2.88 -11.30 7.07
N TYR A 51 -3.64 -12.40 7.07
CA TYR A 51 -3.71 -13.29 8.23
C TYR A 51 -2.36 -13.90 8.58
N GLU A 52 -1.59 -14.35 7.58
CA GLU A 52 -0.22 -14.85 7.77
C GLU A 52 0.69 -13.80 8.40
N SER A 53 0.61 -12.54 7.95
CA SER A 53 1.43 -11.44 8.49
C SER A 53 1.12 -11.14 9.96
N GLU A 54 -0.11 -11.39 10.39
CA GLU A 54 -0.54 -11.22 11.79
C GLU A 54 -0.41 -12.51 12.62
N LYS A 55 0.16 -13.58 12.06
CA LYS A 55 0.26 -14.91 12.69
C LYS A 55 -1.11 -15.46 13.16
N ARG A 56 -2.19 -15.07 12.48
CA ARG A 56 -3.52 -15.65 12.72
C ARG A 56 -3.62 -16.96 11.97
N GLU A 57 -4.37 -17.90 12.53
CA GLU A 57 -4.77 -19.09 11.75
C GLU A 57 -5.60 -18.62 10.57
N VAL A 58 -5.28 -19.11 9.37
CA VAL A 58 -6.10 -18.91 8.17
C VAL A 58 -7.24 -19.92 8.26
N PRO A 59 -8.49 -19.49 8.49
CA PRO A 59 -9.60 -20.44 8.54
C PRO A 59 -9.76 -21.15 7.19
N CYS A 60 -10.15 -22.42 7.20
CA CYS A 60 -10.56 -23.10 5.98
C CYS A 60 -11.92 -22.54 5.54
N PHE A 61 -11.93 -21.70 4.50
CA PHE A 61 -13.16 -21.11 3.95
C PHE A 61 -13.72 -21.96 2.80
N ARG A 62 -15.05 -22.09 2.73
CA ARG A 62 -15.74 -22.87 1.69
C ARG A 62 -15.84 -22.13 0.36
N ASN A 63 -15.83 -20.80 0.39
CA ASN A 63 -15.87 -19.94 -0.81
C ASN A 63 -15.34 -18.52 -0.51
N ILE A 64 -15.17 -17.72 -1.58
CA ILE A 64 -14.66 -16.34 -1.53
C ILE A 64 -15.58 -15.41 -0.73
N ASP A 65 -16.89 -15.64 -0.78
CA ASP A 65 -17.86 -14.83 -0.03
C ASP A 65 -17.70 -15.05 1.47
N GLU A 66 -17.51 -16.28 1.93
CA GLU A 66 -17.28 -16.63 3.33
C GLU A 66 -15.95 -16.04 3.83
N LEU A 67 -14.89 -16.13 3.02
CA LEU A 67 -13.60 -15.51 3.29
C LEU A 67 -13.72 -13.98 3.42
N SER A 68 -14.35 -13.34 2.45
CA SER A 68 -14.52 -11.88 2.43
C SER A 68 -15.38 -11.41 3.60
N ASN A 69 -16.48 -12.10 3.90
CA ASN A 69 -17.35 -11.78 5.03
C ASN A 69 -16.65 -11.97 6.37
N THR A 70 -15.84 -13.02 6.52
CA THR A 70 -15.08 -13.25 7.77
C THR A 70 -14.00 -12.19 7.95
N PHE A 71 -13.26 -11.88 6.88
CA PHE A 71 -12.28 -10.79 6.90
C PHE A 71 -12.93 -9.46 7.30
N MET A 72 -14.09 -9.15 6.75
CA MET A 72 -14.85 -7.96 7.12
C MET A 72 -15.28 -7.98 8.60
N LYS A 73 -15.67 -9.12 9.16
CA LYS A 73 -15.98 -9.24 10.61
C LYS A 73 -14.74 -8.99 11.48
N ASP A 74 -13.61 -9.55 11.09
CA ASP A 74 -12.40 -9.55 11.91
C ASP A 74 -11.75 -8.17 11.99
N TYR A 75 -11.77 -7.41 10.88
CA TYR A 75 -11.11 -6.10 10.80
C TYR A 75 -12.10 -4.93 10.86
N PHE A 76 -13.37 -5.16 10.52
CA PHE A 76 -14.37 -4.11 10.32
C PHE A 76 -15.77 -4.52 10.80
N PRO A 77 -15.92 -4.95 12.07
CA PRO A 77 -17.20 -5.41 12.60
C PRO A 77 -18.31 -4.36 12.50
N GLU A 78 -17.94 -3.08 12.52
CA GLU A 78 -18.84 -1.91 12.42
C GLU A 78 -19.35 -1.66 10.99
N CYS A 79 -18.76 -2.31 9.98
CA CYS A 79 -19.18 -2.24 8.58
C CYS A 79 -20.21 -3.31 8.20
N MET A 80 -20.46 -4.29 9.08
CA MET A 80 -21.18 -5.52 8.76
C MET A 80 -22.67 -5.33 8.43
N THR A 81 -23.31 -4.28 8.94
CA THR A 81 -24.74 -4.00 8.73
C THR A 81 -25.05 -3.23 7.46
N ASP A 82 -24.06 -2.58 6.85
CA ASP A 82 -24.27 -1.59 5.79
C ASP A 82 -23.46 -1.84 4.52
N PHE A 83 -22.73 -2.95 4.44
CA PHE A 83 -21.91 -3.24 3.28
C PHE A 83 -22.80 -3.41 2.04
N PRO A 84 -22.58 -2.60 0.98
CA PRO A 84 -23.35 -2.75 -0.23
C PRO A 84 -23.02 -4.11 -0.85
N ASN A 85 -24.05 -4.93 -1.01
CA ASN A 85 -24.04 -6.18 -1.77
C ASN A 85 -23.16 -6.02 -3.02
N LEU A 86 -22.09 -6.82 -3.17
CA LEU A 86 -21.09 -6.75 -4.26
C LEU A 86 -21.71 -6.72 -5.67
N GLU A 87 -23.00 -7.01 -5.80
CA GLU A 87 -23.83 -6.79 -7.00
C GLU A 87 -23.88 -5.33 -7.50
N SER A 88 -23.56 -4.32 -6.68
CA SER A 88 -23.23 -2.97 -7.18
C SER A 88 -21.75 -2.91 -7.61
N GLU A 89 -21.47 -3.53 -8.76
CA GLU A 89 -20.18 -4.13 -9.14
C GLU A 89 -18.93 -3.27 -8.87
N GLU A 90 -18.87 -2.02 -9.36
CA GLU A 90 -17.60 -1.31 -9.37
C GLU A 90 -17.37 -0.46 -8.09
N LYS A 91 -18.44 0.10 -7.51
CA LYS A 91 -18.33 0.91 -6.29
C LYS A 91 -17.94 0.07 -5.08
N ASN A 92 -18.41 -1.17 -5.05
CA ASN A 92 -18.19 -2.05 -3.91
C ASN A 92 -16.80 -2.67 -3.97
N VAL A 93 -16.30 -2.96 -5.17
CA VAL A 93 -14.89 -3.29 -5.38
C VAL A 93 -14.00 -2.14 -4.93
N ILE A 94 -14.30 -0.88 -5.27
CA ILE A 94 -13.53 0.27 -4.77
C ILE A 94 -13.53 0.31 -3.24
N LEU A 95 -14.70 0.22 -2.61
CA LEU A 95 -14.82 0.27 -1.14
C LEU A 95 -14.04 -0.88 -0.49
N PHE A 96 -14.23 -2.10 -0.98
CA PHE A 96 -13.54 -3.28 -0.48
C PHE A 96 -12.02 -3.16 -0.64
N SER A 97 -11.54 -2.72 -1.80
CA SER A 97 -10.11 -2.49 -2.03
C SER A 97 -9.53 -1.41 -1.12
N LEU A 98 -10.25 -0.33 -0.85
CA LEU A 98 -9.80 0.71 0.07
C LEU A 98 -9.71 0.23 1.52
N ILE A 99 -10.65 -0.62 1.91
CA ILE A 99 -10.65 -1.29 3.20
C ILE A 99 -9.44 -2.22 3.31
N MET A 100 -9.24 -3.08 2.31
CA MET A 100 -8.07 -3.96 2.21
C MET A 100 -6.78 -3.16 2.29
N TYR A 101 -6.64 -2.11 1.48
CA TYR A 101 -5.49 -1.20 1.52
C TYR A 101 -5.22 -0.70 2.93
N SER A 102 -6.25 -0.27 3.64
CA SER A 102 -6.12 0.26 5.00
C SER A 102 -5.67 -0.79 6.01
N VAL A 103 -6.15 -2.04 5.90
CA VAL A 103 -5.63 -3.16 6.71
C VAL A 103 -4.16 -3.38 6.41
N CYS A 104 -3.79 -3.45 5.13
CA CYS A 104 -2.42 -3.69 4.72
C CYS A 104 -1.45 -2.67 5.31
N ILE A 105 -1.84 -1.39 5.32
CA ILE A 105 -1.07 -0.31 5.96
C ILE A 105 -1.04 -0.47 7.49
N LYS A 106 -2.19 -0.75 8.12
CA LYS A 106 -2.31 -0.92 9.59
C LYS A 106 -1.51 -2.11 10.12
N CYS A 107 -1.58 -3.25 9.45
CA CYS A 107 -0.85 -4.48 9.79
C CYS A 107 0.64 -4.41 9.43
N LYS A 108 1.09 -3.28 8.88
CA LYS A 108 2.47 -3.02 8.50
C LYS A 108 3.07 -4.07 7.57
N ILE A 109 2.29 -4.58 6.61
CA ILE A 109 2.73 -5.66 5.73
C ILE A 109 3.83 -5.13 4.80
N PRO A 110 5.13 -5.41 5.06
CA PRO A 110 6.23 -4.66 4.46
C PRO A 110 6.25 -4.74 2.93
N ASP A 111 5.87 -5.91 2.40
CA ASP A 111 5.77 -6.15 0.95
C ASP A 111 4.78 -5.21 0.28
N ILE A 112 3.66 -4.90 0.95
CA ILE A 112 2.62 -4.02 0.43
C ILE A 112 3.09 -2.56 0.46
N CYS A 113 3.76 -2.16 1.53
CA CYS A 113 4.36 -0.82 1.65
C CYS A 113 5.40 -0.58 0.56
N ASN A 114 6.30 -1.56 0.40
CA ASN A 114 7.36 -1.52 -0.60
C ASN A 114 6.78 -1.47 -2.01
N ARG A 115 5.75 -2.28 -2.31
CA ARG A 115 5.10 -2.25 -3.63
C ARG A 115 4.39 -0.94 -3.90
N ASN A 116 3.71 -0.37 -2.91
CA ASN A 116 3.07 0.93 -3.04
C ASN A 116 4.09 2.02 -3.40
N CYS A 117 5.28 2.02 -2.78
CA CYS A 117 6.34 2.99 -3.07
C CYS A 117 6.96 2.82 -4.46
N ASN A 118 7.10 1.58 -4.93
CA ASN A 118 7.92 1.27 -6.11
C ASN A 118 7.11 1.17 -7.42
N PHE A 119 5.83 0.77 -7.37
CA PHE A 119 5.06 0.42 -8.57
C PHE A 119 3.82 1.28 -8.82
N ILE A 120 3.43 2.12 -7.86
CA ILE A 120 2.31 3.06 -8.01
C ILE A 120 2.89 4.43 -8.35
N ASP A 121 2.30 5.17 -9.29
CA ASP A 121 2.75 6.55 -9.55
C ASP A 121 2.51 7.45 -8.34
N SER A 122 3.38 8.46 -8.19
CA SER A 122 3.36 9.37 -7.03
C SER A 122 2.02 10.09 -6.84
N THR A 123 1.27 10.36 -7.93
CA THR A 123 -0.03 11.03 -7.83
C THR A 123 -1.09 10.12 -7.21
N LYS A 124 -1.11 8.84 -7.59
CA LYS A 124 -2.01 7.85 -6.99
C LYS A 124 -1.57 7.47 -5.57
N GLN A 125 -0.26 7.40 -5.30
CA GLN A 125 0.26 7.22 -3.94
C GLN A 125 -0.28 8.32 -3.02
N ILE A 126 -0.17 9.60 -3.40
CA ILE A 126 -0.69 10.73 -2.63
C ILE A 126 -2.18 10.58 -2.32
N VAL A 127 -2.98 10.11 -3.29
CA VAL A 127 -4.43 9.91 -3.10
C VAL A 127 -4.70 8.80 -2.07
N LEU A 128 -3.99 7.68 -2.15
CA LEU A 128 -4.11 6.56 -1.21
C LEU A 128 -3.66 6.96 0.21
N THR A 129 -2.52 7.65 0.31
CA THR A 129 -2.01 8.21 1.57
C THR A 129 -3.02 9.14 2.21
N ARG A 130 -3.55 10.12 1.47
CA ARG A 130 -4.57 11.05 1.97
C ARG A 130 -5.83 10.34 2.43
N PHE A 131 -6.23 9.27 1.73
CA PHE A 131 -7.36 8.47 2.14
C PHE A 131 -7.14 7.78 3.46
N PHE A 132 -5.99 7.14 3.65
CA PHE A 132 -5.67 6.52 4.93
C PHE A 132 -5.63 7.56 6.06
N GLU A 133 -4.99 8.71 5.85
CA GLU A 133 -4.93 9.80 6.84
C GLU A 133 -6.33 10.28 7.20
N LYS A 134 -7.20 10.52 6.21
CA LYS A 134 -8.58 10.93 6.45
C LYS A 134 -9.40 9.86 7.18
N MET A 135 -9.14 8.58 6.92
CA MET A 135 -9.79 7.50 7.68
C MET A 135 -9.38 7.50 9.15
N ILE A 136 -8.11 7.78 9.46
CA ILE A 136 -7.64 7.93 10.84
C ILE A 136 -8.25 9.17 11.49
N GLU A 137 -8.26 10.30 10.79
CA GLU A 137 -8.79 11.58 11.31
C GLU A 137 -10.31 11.55 11.56
N ILE A 138 -11.11 11.07 10.60
CA ILE A 138 -12.57 11.09 10.66
C ILE A 138 -13.10 9.98 11.57
N GLY A 139 -12.46 8.82 11.52
CA GLY A 139 -12.98 7.61 12.15
C GLY A 139 -12.47 7.34 13.56
N ASP A 140 -11.44 8.04 14.04
CA ASP A 140 -10.65 7.57 15.20
C ASP A 140 -10.17 6.12 14.98
N GLY A 141 -9.81 5.80 13.73
CA GLY A 141 -9.47 4.45 13.29
C GLY A 141 -10.64 3.48 13.05
N ARG A 142 -11.90 3.93 13.22
CA ARG A 142 -13.10 3.15 12.91
C ARG A 142 -13.51 3.25 11.45
N PHE A 143 -13.79 2.10 10.86
CA PHE A 143 -14.23 1.99 9.48
C PHE A 143 -15.73 1.80 9.47
N THR A 144 -16.48 2.89 9.40
CA THR A 144 -17.91 2.87 9.09
C THR A 144 -18.09 3.24 7.61
N LYS A 145 -19.23 2.85 7.03
CA LYS A 145 -19.59 3.25 5.66
C LYS A 145 -19.54 4.77 5.47
N GLN A 146 -20.02 5.53 6.45
CA GLN A 146 -20.00 6.99 6.44
C GLN A 146 -18.56 7.51 6.37
N ASN A 147 -17.68 7.03 7.25
CA ASN A 147 -16.27 7.46 7.31
C ASN A 147 -15.55 7.14 5.99
N LEU A 148 -15.80 5.96 5.43
CA LEU A 148 -15.25 5.55 4.13
C LEU A 148 -15.65 6.51 3.01
N TYR A 149 -16.94 6.85 2.90
CA TYR A 149 -17.40 7.78 1.88
C TYR A 149 -16.86 9.20 2.08
N GLU A 150 -16.75 9.65 3.32
CA GLU A 150 -16.22 10.97 3.66
C GLU A 150 -14.72 11.07 3.35
N ALA A 151 -13.93 10.04 3.70
CA ALA A 151 -12.52 9.95 3.36
C ALA A 151 -12.32 9.88 1.84
N ILE A 152 -13.08 9.05 1.11
CA ILE A 152 -13.04 8.97 -0.36
C ILE A 152 -13.27 10.33 -1.01
N ARG A 153 -14.25 11.09 -0.50
CA ARG A 153 -14.61 12.42 -1.03
C ARG A 153 -13.52 13.44 -0.74
N SER A 154 -12.96 13.42 0.46
CA SER A 154 -11.96 14.40 0.91
C SER A 154 -10.58 14.18 0.29
N SER A 155 -10.23 12.93 -0.01
CA SER A 155 -8.87 12.55 -0.42
C SER A 155 -8.53 12.88 -1.87
N LEU A 156 -9.55 13.05 -2.70
CA LEU A 156 -9.37 13.51 -4.08
C LEU A 156 -9.04 15.00 -4.20
N GLY A 157 -9.04 15.72 -3.08
CA GLY A 157 -8.87 17.17 -2.97
C GLY A 157 -10.18 17.92 -3.21
N ALA A 158 -10.49 18.88 -2.36
CA ALA A 158 -11.51 19.87 -2.65
C ALA A 158 -11.04 20.78 -3.80
N LEU A 159 -11.94 21.03 -4.76
CA LEU A 159 -11.82 22.05 -5.82
C LEU A 159 -11.84 23.50 -5.26
N SER A 160 -11.71 23.70 -3.95
CA SER A 160 -11.65 25.02 -3.36
C SER A 160 -10.25 25.58 -3.53
N SER A 161 -10.15 26.57 -4.41
CA SER A 161 -9.05 27.51 -4.55
C SER A 161 -8.53 27.96 -3.17
N SER A 162 -7.46 27.34 -2.72
CA SER A 162 -6.49 27.97 -1.85
C SER A 162 -5.15 27.40 -2.25
N ARG A 163 -4.16 28.28 -2.20
CA ARG A 163 -2.82 28.12 -2.73
C ARG A 163 -1.99 27.24 -1.77
N ASP A 164 -2.59 26.15 -1.31
CA ASP A 164 -2.03 25.25 -0.33
C ASP A 164 -1.31 24.14 -1.06
N SER A 165 -0.01 24.39 -1.25
CA SER A 165 1.08 23.44 -1.44
C SER A 165 0.69 22.07 -2.01
N TYR A 166 1.25 21.75 -3.18
CA TYR A 166 1.48 20.37 -3.63
C TYR A 166 2.44 19.57 -2.70
N SER A 167 2.62 20.02 -1.46
CA SER A 167 3.28 19.24 -0.43
C SER A 167 2.36 18.09 -0.02
N PRO A 168 2.92 16.88 0.20
CA PRO A 168 2.21 15.85 0.95
C PRO A 168 1.72 16.49 2.24
N ALA A 169 0.49 16.16 2.67
CA ALA A 169 -0.13 16.75 3.84
C ALA A 169 0.88 16.83 4.99
N SER A 170 0.92 17.98 5.65
CA SER A 170 1.79 18.19 6.80
C SER A 170 1.53 17.11 7.85
N SER A 171 2.53 16.26 8.05
CA SER A 171 2.82 15.49 9.25
C SER A 171 1.75 14.49 9.74
N SER A 172 1.76 13.27 9.19
CA SER A 172 1.65 12.09 10.04
C SER A 172 3.02 11.40 10.11
N GLY A 173 3.63 11.36 11.31
CA GLY A 173 4.89 10.64 11.52
C GLY A 173 4.78 9.18 11.10
N PHE A 174 3.59 8.60 11.28
CA PHE A 174 3.25 7.24 10.88
C PHE A 174 3.56 6.93 9.41
N LEU A 175 3.09 7.73 8.45
CA LEU A 175 3.32 7.44 7.03
C LEU A 175 4.73 7.83 6.56
N LYS A 176 5.37 8.82 7.20
CA LYS A 176 6.78 9.12 6.94
C LYS A 176 7.69 7.98 7.37
N ASP A 177 7.50 7.42 8.56
CA ASP A 177 8.30 6.30 9.04
C ASP A 177 8.02 5.03 8.23
N PHE A 178 6.80 4.89 7.73
CA PHE A 178 6.36 3.72 6.98
C PHE A 178 6.81 3.70 5.52
N PHE A 179 6.71 4.83 4.81
CA PHE A 179 7.10 4.94 3.40
C PHE A 179 8.57 5.35 3.19
N ASN A 180 9.22 5.97 4.19
CA ASN A 180 10.66 6.27 4.15
C ASN A 180 11.52 5.23 4.89
N SER A 181 10.93 4.13 5.36
CA SER A 181 11.73 2.99 5.83
C SER A 181 12.60 2.51 4.65
N PRO A 182 13.90 2.27 4.84
CA PRO A 182 14.76 1.83 3.74
C PRO A 182 14.16 0.57 3.14
N THR A 183 13.66 0.67 1.91
CA THR A 183 13.12 -0.49 1.19
C THR A 183 14.16 -1.60 1.18
N VAL A 184 13.74 -2.86 1.23
CA VAL A 184 14.65 -4.04 1.20
C VAL A 184 15.57 -4.00 -0.04
N TYR A 185 15.10 -3.36 -1.12
CA TYR A 185 15.89 -3.06 -2.31
C TYR A 185 17.05 -2.08 -2.05
N ASN A 186 16.81 -1.02 -1.28
CA ASN A 186 17.85 -0.11 -0.79
C ASN A 186 18.79 -0.80 0.20
N GLN A 187 18.30 -1.74 1.01
CA GLN A 187 19.16 -2.50 1.92
C GLN A 187 20.13 -3.42 1.17
N LYS A 188 19.66 -4.14 0.14
CA LYS A 188 20.50 -5.03 -0.68
C LYS A 188 21.54 -4.26 -1.52
N ASN A 189 21.18 -3.08 -2.02
CA ASN A 189 22.15 -2.19 -2.68
C ASN A 189 23.18 -1.63 -1.70
N LYS A 190 22.75 -1.18 -0.52
CA LYS A 190 23.67 -0.74 0.54
C LYS A 190 24.58 -1.87 1.02
N ASP A 191 24.09 -3.09 1.14
CA ASP A 191 24.91 -4.25 1.52
C ASP A 191 25.93 -4.61 0.43
N ASN A 192 25.56 -4.50 -0.85
CA ASN A 192 26.49 -4.68 -1.97
C ASN A 192 27.55 -3.57 -2.00
N GLU A 193 27.17 -2.33 -1.70
CA GLU A 193 28.08 -1.20 -1.62
C GLU A 193 29.02 -1.31 -0.42
N ILE A 194 28.53 -1.74 0.75
CA ILE A 194 29.34 -2.07 1.93
C ILE A 194 30.31 -3.21 1.61
N LYS A 195 29.89 -4.26 0.89
CA LYS A 195 30.79 -5.34 0.46
C LYS A 195 31.89 -4.84 -0.48
N ARG A 196 31.55 -3.97 -1.44
CA ARG A 196 32.56 -3.34 -2.32
C ARG A 196 33.55 -2.48 -1.55
N LEU A 197 33.06 -1.64 -0.65
CA LEU A 197 33.90 -0.76 0.16
C LEU A 197 34.82 -1.55 1.10
N LYS A 198 34.34 -2.64 1.68
CA LYS A 198 35.18 -3.54 2.49
C LYS A 198 36.27 -4.21 1.67
N ALA A 199 35.96 -4.70 0.47
CA ALA A 199 36.95 -5.30 -0.41
C ALA A 199 38.04 -4.30 -0.83
N ALA A 200 37.65 -3.07 -1.19
CA ALA A 200 38.60 -2.02 -1.55
C ALA A 200 39.50 -1.62 -0.37
N LEU A 201 38.96 -1.57 0.85
CA LEU A 201 39.73 -1.24 2.06
C LEU A 201 40.73 -2.36 2.41
N GLU A 202 40.36 -3.62 2.21
CA GLU A 202 41.22 -4.77 2.47
C GLU A 202 42.36 -4.85 1.46
N GLU A 203 42.11 -4.52 0.19
CA GLU A 203 43.13 -4.38 -0.85
C GLU A 203 44.13 -3.25 -0.51
N GLU A 204 43.65 -2.06 -0.12
CA GLU A 204 44.51 -0.93 0.26
C GLU A 204 45.35 -1.24 1.53
N LEU A 205 44.80 -2.00 2.47
CA LEU A 205 45.54 -2.46 3.65
C LEU A 205 46.62 -3.47 3.28
N ASN A 206 46.35 -4.37 2.34
CA ASN A 206 47.32 -5.37 1.89
C ASN A 206 48.47 -4.73 1.10
N GLU A 207 48.17 -3.76 0.23
CA GLU A 207 49.19 -2.97 -0.48
C GLU A 207 50.09 -2.19 0.50
N LYS A 208 49.51 -1.62 1.55
CA LYS A 208 50.29 -0.93 2.61
C LYS A 208 51.14 -1.89 3.43
N ALA A 209 50.64 -3.10 3.72
CA ALA A 209 51.40 -4.13 4.42
C ALA A 209 52.62 -4.59 3.58
N GLU A 210 52.44 -4.83 2.28
CA GLU A 210 53.55 -5.18 1.38
C GLU A 210 54.58 -4.06 1.24
N LEU A 211 54.16 -2.79 1.21
CA LEU A 211 55.06 -1.64 1.21
C LEU A 211 55.83 -1.50 2.53
N LEU A 212 55.21 -1.85 3.67
CA LEU A 212 55.88 -1.89 4.98
C LEU A 212 56.92 -3.01 5.06
N GLU A 213 56.60 -4.21 4.57
CA GLU A 213 57.55 -5.34 4.53
C GLU A 213 58.74 -5.05 3.60
N LYS A 214 58.50 -4.44 2.43
CA LYS A 214 59.58 -4.01 1.51
C LYS A 214 60.46 -2.91 2.10
N ASN A 215 59.91 -2.03 2.94
CA ASN A 215 60.69 -0.98 3.59
C ASN A 215 61.42 -1.46 4.86
N GLN A 216 61.01 -2.56 5.48
CA GLN A 216 61.70 -3.19 6.62
C GLN A 216 62.81 -4.17 6.19
N SER A 217 62.88 -4.50 4.90
CA SER A 217 63.91 -5.40 4.32
C SER A 217 65.05 -4.66 3.62
N LEU A 218 65.15 -3.34 3.80
CA LEU A 218 66.28 -2.46 3.46
C LEU A 218 67.06 -2.08 4.73
#